data_AF-A0A0X3W3J0-F1
#
_entry.id   AF-A0A0X3W3J0-F1
#
_cell.length_a   1.000
_cell.length_b   1.000
_cell.length_c   1.000
_cell.angle_alpha   90.00
_cell.angle_beta   90.00
_cell.angle_gamma   90.00
#
_symmetry.space_group_name_H-M   'P 1'
#
loop_
_entity.id
_entity.type
_entity.pdbx_description
1 polymer ?
#
loop_
_entity_poly.entity_id
_entity_poly.type
_entity_poly.pdbx_seq_one_letter_code
_entity_poly.pdbx_strand_id
1 'polypeptide(L)'
;MAHFAKSRVPRFTAEVHHNPFLPEGGRELHAVVTVTATGGGSTGGRPVPAPAREPGRGVPEPATPEPAVPEAAGPDPGVVLRVRTPLGAEVALLRQVAPAAGDLTGRRSPSGPRAGDYPTGPWGDESRDYHLCLRLPDPGVGREMLAARIAVLLPAPDGAAPRVAAEALVRAVWTDEPAAALRIDRQVAHHTGRAELAQAIQRGLDAAKWGDAVRALAELRRAARLATAPGNGDTAKLLAKVVDGVDTATGTVRQTAEAAEAARDDSPAAPGTRTPPGAIPTNDDDQL
;
A
#
# COMPACT_ATOMS: atom_id res chain seq x y z
N MET A 1 35.09 2.05 23.83
CA MET A 1 33.90 1.32 23.35
C MET A 1 32.70 2.25 23.43
N ALA A 2 32.17 2.70 22.28
CA ALA A 2 31.01 3.58 22.26
C ALA A 2 29.76 2.80 22.69
N HIS A 3 29.20 3.16 23.85
CA HIS A 3 27.95 2.62 24.34
C HIS A 3 26.82 3.29 23.55
N PHE A 4 26.34 2.65 22.49
CA PHE A 4 25.12 3.09 21.81
C PHE A 4 23.93 2.81 22.74
N ALA A 5 23.55 3.80 23.54
CA ALA A 5 22.27 3.80 24.22
C ALA A 5 21.19 3.63 23.14
N LYS A 6 20.60 2.42 23.03
CA LYS A 6 19.44 2.19 22.16
C LYS A 6 18.37 3.18 22.61
N SER A 7 18.03 4.11 21.71
CA SER A 7 16.99 5.12 21.92
C SER A 7 15.72 4.42 22.41
N ARG A 8 15.27 4.72 23.63
CA ARG A 8 14.07 4.14 24.28
C ARG A 8 12.74 4.66 23.71
N VAL A 9 12.81 5.42 22.61
CA VAL A 9 11.62 5.99 21.96
C VAL A 9 11.21 5.00 20.87
N PRO A 10 10.01 4.40 20.95
CA PRO A 10 9.54 3.50 19.92
C PRO A 10 9.40 4.28 18.61
N ARG A 11 10.01 3.75 17.55
CA ARG A 11 9.92 4.26 16.20
C ARG A 11 8.97 3.37 15.42
N PHE A 12 8.01 4.00 14.75
CA PHE A 12 7.10 3.30 13.86
C PHE A 12 7.36 3.74 12.42
N THR A 13 7.26 2.79 11.50
CA THR A 13 7.16 3.03 10.07
C THR A 13 5.87 2.39 9.56
N ALA A 14 5.31 2.95 8.50
CA ALA A 14 4.12 2.42 7.84
C ALA A 14 4.35 2.42 6.33
N GLU A 15 4.23 1.26 5.71
CA GLU A 15 4.38 1.04 4.27
C GLU A 15 3.08 0.52 3.69
N VAL A 16 2.75 0.93 2.46
CA VAL A 16 1.50 0.54 1.79
C VAL A 16 1.83 -0.12 0.47
N HIS A 17 1.32 -1.34 0.31
CA HIS A 17 1.44 -2.14 -0.90
C HIS A 17 0.06 -2.32 -1.52
N HIS A 18 -0.14 -1.80 -2.73
CA HIS A 18 -1.40 -1.86 -3.46
C HIS A 18 -1.17 -1.64 -4.95
N ASN A 19 -2.14 -2.06 -5.77
CA ASN A 19 -2.25 -1.54 -7.13
C ASN A 19 -3.06 -0.22 -7.08
N PRO A 20 -2.49 0.93 -7.49
CA PRO A 20 -3.24 2.17 -7.52
C PRO A 20 -4.24 2.22 -8.68
N PHE A 21 -4.14 1.36 -9.69
CA PHE A 21 -5.00 1.43 -10.87
C PHE A 21 -6.31 0.66 -10.68
N LEU A 22 -7.42 1.34 -10.91
CA LEU A 22 -8.76 0.77 -10.97
C LEU A 22 -9.30 0.87 -12.39
N PRO A 23 -10.07 -0.13 -12.86
CA PRO A 23 -10.73 -0.02 -14.15
C PRO A 23 -11.85 1.03 -14.10
N GLU A 24 -12.33 1.46 -15.26
CA GLU A 24 -13.62 2.15 -15.38
C GLU A 24 -14.73 1.37 -14.65
N GLY A 25 -15.53 2.04 -13.81
CA GLY A 25 -16.54 1.38 -12.98
C GLY A 25 -16.00 0.68 -11.73
N GLY A 26 -14.68 0.56 -11.58
CA GLY A 26 -14.02 -0.13 -10.47
C GLY A 26 -14.21 0.62 -9.16
N ARG A 27 -14.67 -0.09 -8.12
CA ARG A 27 -14.96 0.50 -6.81
C ARG A 27 -14.28 -0.19 -5.64
N GLU A 28 -13.58 -1.30 -5.88
CA GLU A 28 -12.93 -2.06 -4.80
C GLU A 28 -11.41 -1.96 -4.92
N LEU A 29 -10.76 -1.49 -3.85
CA LEU A 29 -9.31 -1.37 -3.77
C LEU A 29 -8.79 -2.19 -2.58
N HIS A 30 -7.82 -3.06 -2.86
CA HIS A 30 -7.12 -3.85 -1.85
C HIS A 30 -5.72 -3.28 -1.59
N ALA A 31 -5.39 -3.08 -0.33
CA ALA A 31 -4.07 -2.67 0.12
C ALA A 31 -3.58 -3.53 1.29
N VAL A 32 -2.28 -3.78 1.37
CA VAL A 32 -1.62 -4.29 2.56
C VAL A 32 -0.81 -3.15 3.18
N VAL A 33 -1.08 -2.88 4.45
CA VAL A 33 -0.36 -1.90 5.26
C VAL A 33 0.57 -2.64 6.19
N THR A 34 1.87 -2.50 6.00
CA THR A 34 2.89 -3.07 6.87
C THR A 34 3.32 -1.99 7.87
N VAL A 35 3.11 -2.26 9.15
CA VAL A 35 3.54 -1.37 10.23
C VAL A 35 4.65 -2.07 11.00
N THR A 36 5.80 -1.40 11.12
CA THR A 36 6.97 -1.93 11.83
C THR A 36 7.29 -1.02 13.00
N ALA A 37 7.49 -1.62 14.18
CA ALA A 37 7.90 -0.94 15.39
C ALA A 37 9.31 -1.38 15.78
N THR A 38 10.20 -0.43 16.06
CA THR A 38 11.58 -0.68 16.51
C THR A 38 11.93 0.21 17.70
N GLY A 39 12.86 -0.21 18.56
CA GLY A 39 13.40 0.66 19.63
C GLY A 39 12.78 0.52 21.03
N GLY A 40 12.15 -0.62 21.32
CA GLY A 40 11.58 -0.95 22.64
C GLY A 40 10.09 -0.63 22.67
N GLY A 41 9.29 -1.64 23.02
CA GLY A 41 7.83 -1.63 22.87
C GLY A 41 7.11 -0.46 23.56
N SER A 42 5.84 -0.27 23.19
CA SER A 42 4.96 0.77 23.77
C SER A 42 4.55 0.50 25.22
N THR A 43 5.31 -0.32 25.97
CA THR A 43 5.08 -0.60 27.39
C THR A 43 5.46 0.63 28.21
N GLY A 44 4.52 1.57 28.32
CA GLY A 44 4.54 2.58 29.37
C GLY A 44 4.20 1.92 30.70
N GLY A 45 5.18 1.37 31.43
CA GLY A 45 4.89 0.77 32.74
C GLY A 45 6.10 0.19 33.47
N ARG A 46 6.79 1.05 34.23
CA ARG A 46 7.72 0.84 35.37
C ARG A 46 8.85 -0.23 35.25
N PRO A 47 10.12 0.13 35.55
CA PRO A 47 11.20 -0.85 35.65
C PRO A 47 10.89 -1.88 36.75
N VAL A 48 10.95 -3.17 36.40
CA VAL A 48 10.98 -4.27 37.37
C VAL A 48 12.28 -4.12 38.17
N PRO A 49 12.26 -3.90 39.49
CA PRO A 49 13.48 -3.94 40.26
C PRO A 49 14.01 -5.38 40.28
N ALA A 50 15.29 -5.56 39.95
CA ALA A 50 15.99 -6.83 40.08
C ALA A 50 15.89 -7.33 41.54
N PRO A 51 15.90 -8.65 41.78
CA PRO A 51 15.85 -9.16 43.15
C PRO A 51 17.13 -8.75 43.90
N ALA A 52 16.97 -7.86 44.89
CA ALA A 52 18.02 -7.54 45.84
C ALA A 52 18.25 -8.76 46.74
N ARG A 53 19.50 -9.23 46.77
CA ARG A 53 19.98 -10.29 47.64
C ARG A 53 20.30 -9.66 48.99
N GLU A 54 19.53 -9.97 50.03
CA GLU A 54 19.84 -9.55 51.41
C GLU A 54 20.25 -10.75 52.28
N PRO A 55 21.25 -10.60 53.18
CA PRO A 55 21.43 -11.48 54.31
C PRO A 55 20.88 -10.87 55.61
N GLY A 56 20.02 -11.61 56.30
CA GLY A 56 20.05 -11.76 57.77
C GLY A 56 19.27 -10.79 58.67
N ARG A 57 18.24 -11.37 59.32
CA ARG A 57 17.94 -11.33 60.78
C ARG A 57 17.00 -10.23 61.36
N GLY A 58 15.76 -10.64 61.67
CA GLY A 58 15.08 -10.42 62.98
C GLY A 58 14.12 -9.22 63.21
N VAL A 59 12.82 -9.39 62.89
CA VAL A 59 11.52 -9.12 63.63
C VAL A 59 11.48 -8.12 64.83
N PRO A 60 10.38 -7.35 65.17
CA PRO A 60 8.98 -7.31 64.67
C PRO A 60 8.35 -5.93 64.29
N GLU A 61 7.14 -6.06 63.74
CA GLU A 61 6.05 -5.18 63.25
C GLU A 61 5.66 -3.90 64.04
N PRO A 62 5.16 -2.86 63.34
CA PRO A 62 3.79 -2.43 63.63
C PRO A 62 2.92 -2.12 62.38
N ALA A 63 1.65 -2.52 62.48
CA ALA A 63 0.44 -1.99 61.84
C ALA A 63 0.50 -1.62 60.33
N THR A 64 0.10 -2.58 59.50
CA THR A 64 -0.21 -2.41 58.07
C THR A 64 -1.43 -1.51 57.88
N PRO A 65 -1.36 -0.38 57.15
CA PRO A 65 -2.54 0.17 56.50
C PRO A 65 -2.91 -0.78 55.35
N GLU A 66 -4.19 -1.17 55.24
CA GLU A 66 -4.69 -1.99 54.13
C GLU A 66 -4.22 -1.40 52.79
N PRO A 67 -3.63 -2.20 51.88
CA PRO A 67 -3.35 -1.72 50.54
C PRO A 67 -4.69 -1.46 49.87
N ALA A 68 -4.94 -0.19 49.53
CA ALA A 68 -5.96 0.14 48.54
C ALA A 68 -5.72 -0.77 47.33
N VAL A 69 -6.72 -1.62 47.05
CA VAL A 69 -6.81 -2.38 45.81
C VAL A 69 -6.46 -1.41 44.68
N PRO A 70 -5.39 -1.66 43.90
CA PRO A 70 -5.17 -0.87 42.71
C PRO A 70 -6.39 -1.13 41.83
N GLU A 71 -7.22 -0.10 41.73
CA GLU A 71 -8.26 0.02 40.72
C GLU A 71 -7.63 -0.47 39.41
N ALA A 72 -8.19 -1.55 38.85
CA ALA A 72 -7.62 -2.20 37.70
C ALA A 72 -7.41 -1.14 36.61
N ALA A 73 -6.14 -0.79 36.39
CA ALA A 73 -5.75 0.07 35.28
C ALA A 73 -6.41 -0.53 34.04
N GLY A 74 -7.34 0.23 33.44
CA GLY A 74 -7.96 -0.16 32.18
C GLY A 74 -6.88 -0.54 31.17
N PRO A 75 -7.20 -1.38 30.17
CA PRO A 75 -6.19 -1.90 29.25
C PRO A 75 -5.35 -0.75 28.71
N ASP A 76 -4.01 -0.87 28.81
CA ASP A 76 -3.06 0.10 28.28
C ASP A 76 -3.61 0.62 26.94
N PRO A 77 -3.72 1.95 26.74
CA PRO A 77 -4.25 2.50 25.50
C PRO A 77 -3.25 2.16 24.40
N GLY A 78 -3.40 0.98 23.78
CA GLY A 78 -2.44 0.44 22.83
C GLY A 78 -2.28 1.33 21.60
N VAL A 79 -1.40 0.92 20.70
CA VAL A 79 -1.25 1.61 19.42
C VAL A 79 -2.57 1.51 18.64
N VAL A 80 -2.97 2.62 18.03
CA VAL A 80 -4.20 2.72 17.25
C VAL A 80 -3.84 2.95 15.79
N LEU A 81 -4.43 2.16 14.89
CA LEU A 81 -4.40 2.43 13.47
C LEU A 81 -5.61 3.30 13.12
N ARG A 82 -5.39 4.55 12.73
CA ARG A 82 -6.45 5.46 12.28
C ARG A 82 -6.51 5.44 10.76
N VAL A 83 -7.69 5.17 10.22
CA VAL A 83 -7.98 5.24 8.78
C VAL A 83 -8.93 6.41 8.53
N ARG A 84 -8.52 7.34 7.67
CA ARG A 84 -9.36 8.45 7.19
C ARG A 84 -9.66 8.27 5.72
N THR A 85 -10.92 8.32 5.34
CA THR A 85 -11.37 8.21 3.94
C THR A 85 -11.91 9.54 3.40
N PRO A 86 -11.78 9.80 2.08
CA PRO A 86 -12.48 10.92 1.44
C PRO A 86 -14.00 10.70 1.41
N LEU A 87 -14.74 11.70 0.97
CA LEU A 87 -16.19 11.59 0.79
C LEU A 87 -16.54 10.48 -0.21
N GLY A 88 -17.53 9.64 0.12
CA GLY A 88 -17.98 8.53 -0.73
C GLY A 88 -17.11 7.27 -0.65
N ALA A 89 -15.97 7.31 0.04
CA ALA A 89 -15.13 6.15 0.27
C ALA A 89 -15.36 5.55 1.66
N GLU A 90 -15.43 4.22 1.71
CA GLU A 90 -15.76 3.45 2.91
C GLU A 90 -14.74 2.33 3.12
N VAL A 91 -14.43 2.03 4.39
CA VAL A 91 -13.63 0.86 4.75
C VAL A 91 -14.56 -0.35 4.78
N ALA A 92 -14.43 -1.23 3.78
CA ALA A 92 -15.22 -2.45 3.69
C ALA A 92 -14.67 -3.56 4.60
N LEU A 93 -13.34 -3.64 4.75
CA LEU A 93 -12.65 -4.62 5.58
C LEU A 93 -11.35 -4.03 6.11
N LEU A 94 -11.03 -4.31 7.37
CA LEU A 94 -9.69 -4.17 7.90
C LEU A 94 -9.36 -5.37 8.80
N ARG A 95 -8.35 -6.15 8.41
CA ARG A 95 -7.90 -7.31 9.20
C ARG A 95 -6.39 -7.31 9.33
N GLN A 96 -5.89 -7.74 10.48
CA GLN A 96 -4.51 -8.16 10.62
C GLN A 96 -4.36 -9.51 9.91
N VAL A 97 -3.35 -9.64 9.05
CA VAL A 97 -3.05 -10.86 8.27
C VAL A 97 -1.74 -11.51 8.69
N ALA A 98 -0.83 -10.76 9.29
CA ALA A 98 0.39 -11.26 9.90
C ALA A 98 0.79 -10.39 11.10
N PRO A 99 1.49 -10.94 12.12
CA PRO A 99 1.87 -12.35 12.26
C PRO A 99 0.70 -13.23 12.74
N ALA A 100 -0.29 -12.65 13.43
CA ALA A 100 -1.51 -13.33 13.84
C ALA A 100 -2.71 -12.76 13.11
N ALA A 101 -3.53 -13.61 12.49
CA ALA A 101 -4.73 -13.17 11.80
C ALA A 101 -5.80 -12.70 12.80
N GLY A 102 -6.42 -11.55 12.55
CA GLY A 102 -7.46 -11.00 13.42
C GLY A 102 -8.29 -9.95 12.71
N ASP A 103 -9.62 -10.03 12.82
CA ASP A 103 -10.52 -9.03 12.24
C ASP A 103 -10.62 -7.79 13.14
N LEU A 104 -10.35 -6.63 12.55
CA LEU A 104 -10.45 -5.32 13.18
C LEU A 104 -11.67 -4.54 12.70
N THR A 105 -12.35 -4.99 11.64
CA THR A 105 -13.44 -4.26 10.96
C THR A 105 -14.53 -3.84 11.94
N GLY A 106 -14.97 -4.76 12.80
CA GLY A 106 -15.98 -4.50 13.83
C GLY A 106 -15.46 -3.75 15.08
N ARG A 107 -14.15 -3.54 15.21
CA ARG A 107 -13.52 -2.85 16.35
C ARG A 107 -13.32 -1.35 16.12
N ARG A 108 -13.93 -0.83 15.06
CA ARG A 108 -13.83 0.57 14.65
C ARG A 108 -14.50 1.50 15.66
N SER A 109 -13.75 2.46 16.17
CA SER A 109 -14.26 3.59 16.96
C SER A 109 -14.25 4.88 16.12
N PRO A 110 -15.34 5.67 16.08
CA PRO A 110 -15.36 6.92 15.34
C PRO A 110 -14.43 7.96 15.99
N SER A 111 -13.58 8.61 15.20
CA SER A 111 -12.55 9.54 15.70
C SER A 111 -12.52 10.90 14.99
N GLY A 112 -13.61 11.22 14.31
CA GLY A 112 -13.82 12.45 13.55
C GLY A 112 -14.55 12.18 12.22
N PRO A 113 -14.76 13.23 11.40
CA PRO A 113 -15.43 13.08 10.11
C PRO A 113 -14.68 12.09 9.21
N ARG A 114 -15.34 10.97 8.88
CA ARG A 114 -14.78 9.90 8.03
C ARG A 114 -13.45 9.33 8.54
N ALA A 115 -13.21 9.42 9.84
CA ALA A 115 -12.08 8.83 10.53
C ALA A 115 -12.56 7.67 11.42
N GLY A 116 -11.90 6.52 11.31
CA GLY A 116 -12.11 5.37 12.18
C GLY A 116 -10.80 4.95 12.83
N ASP A 117 -10.85 4.70 14.13
CA ASP A 117 -9.74 4.21 14.94
C ASP A 117 -9.91 2.71 15.17
N TYR A 118 -8.85 1.97 14.91
CA TYR A 118 -8.79 0.52 15.03
C TYR A 118 -7.73 0.16 16.07
N PRO A 119 -8.12 -0.30 17.26
CA PRO A 119 -7.18 -0.72 18.29
C PRO A 119 -6.34 -1.91 17.81
N THR A 120 -5.03 -1.77 17.83
CA THR A 120 -4.09 -2.84 17.42
C THR A 120 -3.44 -3.55 18.61
N GLY A 121 -3.71 -3.08 19.83
CA GLY A 121 -3.15 -3.63 21.06
C GLY A 121 -1.71 -3.15 21.34
N PRO A 122 -0.99 -3.83 22.22
CA PRO A 122 0.39 -3.48 22.56
C PRO A 122 1.35 -3.85 21.43
N TRP A 123 2.48 -3.15 21.34
CA TRP A 123 3.53 -3.38 20.35
C TRP A 123 4.90 -3.58 20.98
N GLY A 124 5.62 -4.59 20.49
CA GLY A 124 7.04 -4.84 20.76
C GLY A 124 7.97 -4.33 19.65
N ASP A 125 9.14 -4.96 19.53
CA ASP A 125 9.96 -4.88 18.32
C ASP A 125 9.42 -5.94 17.34
N GLU A 126 8.51 -5.51 16.47
CA GLU A 126 7.74 -6.42 15.61
C GLU A 126 7.24 -5.71 14.35
N SER A 127 6.77 -6.52 13.39
CA SER A 127 6.08 -6.05 12.20
C SER A 127 4.73 -6.74 12.08
N ARG A 128 3.69 -5.98 11.75
CA ARG A 128 2.34 -6.50 11.52
C ARG A 128 1.79 -5.98 10.20
N ASP A 129 1.12 -6.88 9.48
CA ASP A 129 0.52 -6.60 8.19
C ASP A 129 -0.99 -6.54 8.32
N TYR A 130 -1.59 -5.52 7.72
CA TYR A 130 -3.03 -5.28 7.73
C TYR A 130 -3.56 -5.26 6.31
N HIS A 131 -4.50 -6.15 5.99
CA HIS A 131 -5.25 -6.10 4.74
C HIS A 131 -6.43 -5.14 4.89
N LEU A 132 -6.38 -4.06 4.12
CA LEU A 132 -7.38 -3.02 4.01
C LEU A 132 -8.12 -3.19 2.68
N CYS A 133 -9.45 -3.33 2.72
CA CYS A 133 -10.31 -3.22 1.55
C CYS A 133 -11.13 -1.94 1.64
N LEU A 134 -11.07 -1.12 0.59
CA LEU A 134 -11.80 0.12 0.45
C LEU A 134 -12.85 -0.01 -0.65
N ARG A 135 -14.04 0.49 -0.37
CA ARG A 135 -15.06 0.78 -1.39
C ARG A 135 -14.97 2.26 -1.75
N LEU A 136 -14.69 2.56 -3.00
CA LEU A 136 -14.45 3.91 -3.50
C LEU A 136 -15.61 4.40 -4.38
N PRO A 137 -15.86 5.72 -4.43
CA PRO A 137 -16.67 6.31 -5.49
C PRO A 137 -15.96 6.14 -6.83
N ASP A 138 -16.70 6.27 -7.93
CA ASP A 138 -16.13 6.28 -9.28
C ASP A 138 -16.19 7.72 -9.85
N PRO A 139 -15.10 8.48 -9.77
CA PRO A 139 -15.03 9.84 -10.33
C PRO A 139 -14.81 9.86 -11.85
N GLY A 140 -14.68 8.70 -12.50
CA GLY A 140 -14.39 8.55 -13.93
C GLY A 140 -12.89 8.37 -14.25
N VAL A 141 -12.61 7.88 -15.47
CA VAL A 141 -11.25 7.61 -15.98
C VAL A 141 -10.36 8.86 -15.98
N GLY A 142 -9.06 8.66 -15.75
CA GLY A 142 -8.04 9.71 -15.70
C GLY A 142 -8.03 10.48 -14.39
N ARG A 143 -8.98 10.21 -13.48
CA ARG A 143 -9.02 10.85 -12.16
C ARG A 143 -8.15 10.09 -11.17
N GLU A 144 -7.45 10.86 -10.36
CA GLU A 144 -6.74 10.37 -9.19
C GLU A 144 -7.47 10.79 -7.91
N MET A 145 -7.48 9.91 -6.91
CA MET A 145 -8.00 10.17 -5.58
C MET A 145 -7.12 9.56 -4.50
N LEU A 146 -6.99 10.27 -3.38
CA LEU A 146 -6.49 9.67 -2.14
C LEU A 146 -7.59 8.77 -1.55
N ALA A 147 -7.45 7.46 -1.71
CA ALA A 147 -8.42 6.46 -1.25
C ALA A 147 -8.48 6.37 0.28
N ALA A 148 -7.33 6.47 0.96
CA ALA A 148 -7.26 6.56 2.41
C ALA A 148 -5.96 7.21 2.88
N ARG A 149 -6.02 7.88 4.03
CA ARG A 149 -4.85 8.21 4.84
C ARG A 149 -4.83 7.31 6.07
N ILE A 150 -3.71 6.64 6.26
CA ILE A 150 -3.46 5.77 7.42
C ILE A 150 -2.50 6.50 8.35
N ALA A 151 -2.82 6.54 9.64
CA ALA A 151 -1.95 7.08 10.67
C ALA A 151 -1.81 6.06 11.80
N VAL A 152 -0.56 5.79 12.21
CA VAL A 152 -0.24 5.02 13.40
C VAL A 152 -0.18 5.99 14.57
N LEU A 153 -1.07 5.82 15.53
CA LEU A 153 -1.19 6.69 16.69
C LEU A 153 -0.65 6.00 17.94
N LEU A 154 0.22 6.71 18.64
CA LEU A 154 0.65 6.34 19.97
C LEU A 154 -0.25 7.00 21.01
N PRO A 155 -0.59 6.28 22.10
CA PRO A 155 -1.20 6.91 23.25
C PRO A 155 -0.31 8.04 23.76
N ALA A 156 -0.93 9.13 24.19
CA ALA A 156 -0.22 10.13 24.98
C ALA A 156 -0.50 9.88 26.46
N PRO A 157 0.48 10.12 27.36
CA PRO A 157 0.20 10.15 28.78
C PRO A 157 -0.82 11.24 29.11
N ASP A 158 -1.59 11.03 30.18
CA ASP A 158 -2.41 12.04 30.86
C ASP A 158 -3.50 12.73 30.02
N GLY A 159 -4.14 12.00 29.11
CA GLY A 159 -5.30 12.50 28.36
C GLY A 159 -4.96 13.54 27.27
N ALA A 160 -3.68 13.75 26.98
CA ALA A 160 -3.24 14.55 25.86
C ALA A 160 -3.64 13.90 24.51
N ALA A 161 -3.62 14.69 23.44
CA ALA A 161 -3.96 14.20 22.11
C ALA A 161 -3.00 13.08 21.66
N PRO A 162 -3.49 11.98 21.05
CA PRO A 162 -2.64 10.91 20.53
C PRO A 162 -1.60 11.45 19.54
N ARG A 163 -0.36 10.96 19.66
CA ARG A 163 0.73 11.38 18.78
C ARG A 163 0.75 10.53 17.52
N VAL A 164 0.85 11.16 16.36
CA VAL A 164 1.11 10.46 15.10
C VAL A 164 2.56 10.00 15.05
N ALA A 165 2.78 8.69 14.95
CA ALA A 165 4.11 8.07 14.89
C ALA A 165 4.55 7.77 13.45
N ALA A 166 3.61 7.39 12.58
CA ALA A 166 3.83 7.17 11.16
C ALA A 166 2.55 7.48 10.37
N GLU A 167 2.70 7.87 9.10
CA GLU A 167 1.59 8.04 8.17
C GLU A 167 1.90 7.32 6.85
N ALA A 168 0.85 6.82 6.21
CA ALA A 168 0.93 6.28 4.87
C ALA A 168 -0.33 6.61 4.05
N LEU A 169 -0.20 6.64 2.73
CA LEU A 169 -1.25 7.06 1.80
C LEU A 169 -1.60 5.93 0.86
N VAL A 170 -2.90 5.72 0.65
CA VAL A 170 -3.43 4.78 -0.35
C VAL A 170 -4.00 5.61 -1.49
N ARG A 171 -3.51 5.40 -2.72
CA ARG A 171 -3.92 6.16 -3.91
C ARG A 171 -4.78 5.28 -4.81
N ALA A 172 -5.67 5.91 -5.55
CA ALA A 172 -6.48 5.27 -6.58
C ALA A 172 -6.48 6.15 -7.84
N VAL A 173 -6.27 5.53 -8.99
CA VAL A 173 -6.29 6.15 -10.32
C VAL A 173 -7.21 5.30 -11.20
N TRP A 174 -8.27 5.89 -11.74
CA TRP A 174 -9.13 5.21 -12.69
C TRP A 174 -8.51 5.27 -14.08
N THR A 175 -8.38 4.11 -14.72
CA THR A 175 -7.71 3.98 -16.02
C THR A 175 -8.58 3.21 -17.00
N ASP A 176 -8.48 3.57 -18.27
CA ASP A 176 -8.99 2.83 -19.41
C ASP A 176 -8.03 1.72 -19.86
N GLU A 177 -6.81 1.63 -19.31
CA GLU A 177 -5.86 0.56 -19.56
C GLU A 177 -6.16 -0.68 -18.70
N PRO A 178 -6.84 -1.72 -19.22
CA PRO A 178 -7.26 -2.86 -18.41
C PRO A 178 -6.07 -3.67 -17.90
N ALA A 179 -4.94 -3.68 -18.61
CA ALA A 179 -3.72 -4.37 -18.21
C ALA A 179 -3.10 -3.76 -16.93
N ALA A 180 -3.20 -2.44 -16.73
CA ALA A 180 -2.72 -1.77 -15.52
C ALA A 180 -3.60 -2.13 -14.31
N ALA A 181 -4.92 -2.13 -14.50
CA ALA A 181 -5.90 -2.49 -13.48
C ALA A 181 -5.86 -3.98 -13.09
N LEU A 182 -5.41 -4.87 -13.98
CA LEU A 182 -5.30 -6.31 -13.71
C LEU A 182 -4.16 -6.70 -12.76
N ARG A 183 -3.15 -5.84 -12.59
CA ARG A 183 -2.00 -6.16 -11.75
C ARG A 183 -2.45 -6.35 -10.30
N ILE A 184 -1.89 -7.36 -9.65
CA ILE A 184 -2.10 -7.60 -8.22
C ILE A 184 -0.74 -7.46 -7.56
N ASP A 185 -0.65 -6.56 -6.57
CA ASP A 185 0.56 -6.37 -5.78
C ASP A 185 0.96 -7.69 -5.08
N ARG A 186 2.26 -7.93 -4.96
CA ARG A 186 2.80 -9.18 -4.40
C ARG A 186 2.37 -9.41 -2.96
N GLN A 187 2.40 -8.39 -2.11
CA GLN A 187 2.01 -8.50 -0.70
C GLN A 187 0.50 -8.72 -0.58
N VAL A 188 -0.29 -7.97 -1.36
CA VAL A 188 -1.73 -8.20 -1.45
C VAL A 188 -2.02 -9.64 -1.87
N ALA A 189 -1.36 -10.13 -2.92
CA ALA A 189 -1.54 -11.48 -3.43
C ALA A 189 -1.18 -12.55 -2.40
N HIS A 190 -0.08 -12.36 -1.67
CA HIS A 190 0.34 -13.28 -0.61
C HIS A 190 -0.71 -13.37 0.50
N HIS A 191 -1.12 -12.23 1.07
CA HIS A 191 -2.01 -12.21 2.23
C HIS A 191 -3.49 -12.45 1.92
N THR A 192 -3.90 -12.37 0.65
CA THR A 192 -5.27 -12.68 0.22
C THR A 192 -5.40 -14.07 -0.42
N GLY A 193 -4.33 -14.85 -0.50
CA GLY A 193 -4.33 -16.17 -1.17
C GLY A 193 -4.44 -16.07 -2.69
N ARG A 194 -4.16 -14.90 -3.28
CA ARG A 194 -4.24 -14.61 -4.71
C ARG A 194 -2.89 -14.73 -5.42
N ALA A 195 -1.90 -15.37 -4.79
CA ALA A 195 -0.54 -15.49 -5.31
C ALA A 195 -0.49 -16.18 -6.68
N GLU A 196 -1.23 -17.28 -6.86
CA GLU A 196 -1.25 -17.99 -8.15
C GLU A 196 -1.92 -17.16 -9.26
N LEU A 197 -3.03 -16.50 -8.94
CA LEU A 197 -3.72 -15.58 -9.85
C LEU A 197 -2.80 -14.44 -10.28
N ALA A 198 -2.16 -13.77 -9.32
CA ALA A 198 -1.23 -12.67 -9.58
C ALA A 198 -0.07 -13.11 -10.50
N GLN A 199 0.50 -14.29 -10.24
CA GLN A 199 1.58 -14.84 -11.08
C GLN A 199 1.12 -15.20 -12.49
N ALA A 200 -0.10 -15.73 -12.66
CA ALA A 200 -0.65 -16.03 -13.98
C ALA A 200 -0.89 -14.74 -14.79
N ILE A 201 -1.47 -13.72 -14.16
CA ILE A 201 -1.65 -12.39 -14.77
C ILE A 201 -0.30 -11.80 -15.20
N GLN A 202 0.67 -11.77 -14.28
CA GLN A 202 1.98 -11.18 -14.54
C GLN A 202 2.69 -11.88 -15.71
N ARG A 203 2.70 -13.22 -15.72
CA ARG A 203 3.28 -14.00 -16.84
C ARG A 203 2.57 -13.73 -18.16
N GLY A 204 1.24 -13.62 -18.15
CA GLY A 204 0.46 -13.32 -19.34
C GLY A 204 0.76 -11.93 -19.92
N LEU A 205 0.81 -10.92 -19.05
CA LEU A 205 1.13 -9.54 -19.44
C LEU A 205 2.59 -9.39 -19.90
N ASP A 206 3.54 -10.07 -19.25
CA ASP A 206 4.94 -10.05 -19.66
C ASP A 206 5.14 -10.76 -21.01
N ALA A 207 4.49 -11.90 -21.23
CA ALA A 207 4.51 -12.57 -22.54
C ALA A 207 3.93 -11.67 -23.64
N ALA A 208 2.82 -10.97 -23.37
CA ALA A 208 2.24 -10.01 -24.32
C ALA A 208 3.19 -8.84 -24.61
N LYS A 209 3.89 -8.33 -23.59
CA LYS A 209 4.90 -7.28 -23.75
C LYS A 209 6.05 -7.71 -24.66
N TRP A 210 6.41 -9.00 -24.66
CA TRP A 210 7.47 -9.56 -25.48
C TRP A 210 6.97 -10.21 -26.79
N GLY A 211 5.69 -10.08 -27.13
CA GLY A 211 5.11 -10.59 -28.38
C GLY A 211 4.88 -12.11 -28.43
N ASP A 212 4.97 -12.82 -27.29
CA ASP A 212 4.68 -14.25 -27.21
C ASP A 212 3.16 -14.47 -27.04
N ALA A 213 2.44 -14.39 -28.16
CA ALA A 213 0.98 -14.46 -28.22
C ALA A 213 0.42 -15.76 -27.60
N VAL A 214 1.07 -16.89 -27.88
CA VAL A 214 0.64 -18.21 -27.43
C VAL A 214 0.72 -18.29 -25.91
N ARG A 215 1.85 -17.88 -25.34
CA ARG A 215 2.04 -17.88 -23.89
C ARG A 215 1.17 -16.85 -23.18
N ALA A 216 1.03 -15.65 -23.76
CA ALA A 216 0.17 -14.60 -23.22
C ALA A 216 -1.26 -15.10 -23.05
N LEU A 217 -1.84 -15.66 -24.13
CA LEU A 217 -3.20 -16.18 -24.13
C LEU A 217 -3.37 -17.39 -23.20
N ALA A 218 -2.38 -18.28 -23.13
CA ALA A 218 -2.40 -19.43 -22.24
C ALA A 218 -2.44 -19.04 -20.75
N GLU A 219 -1.56 -18.12 -20.33
CA GLU A 219 -1.48 -17.66 -18.93
C GLU A 219 -2.66 -16.76 -18.56
N LEU A 220 -3.14 -15.89 -19.45
CA LEU A 220 -4.33 -15.07 -19.20
C LEU A 220 -5.62 -15.90 -19.10
N ARG A 221 -5.77 -16.95 -19.92
CA ARG A 221 -6.88 -17.92 -19.77
C ARG A 221 -6.78 -18.71 -18.48
N ARG A 222 -5.57 -19.03 -18.02
CA ARG A 222 -5.36 -19.65 -16.70
C ARG A 222 -5.74 -18.69 -15.57
N ALA A 223 -5.33 -17.43 -15.65
CA ALA A 223 -5.75 -16.40 -14.72
C ALA A 223 -7.28 -16.27 -14.66
N ALA A 224 -7.98 -16.30 -15.82
CA ALA A 224 -9.44 -16.23 -15.87
C ALA A 224 -10.11 -17.40 -15.12
N ARG A 225 -9.56 -18.62 -15.21
CA ARG A 225 -10.05 -19.77 -14.44
C ARG A 225 -9.83 -19.59 -12.94
N LEU A 226 -8.68 -19.07 -12.53
CA LEU A 226 -8.38 -18.79 -11.12
C LEU A 226 -9.24 -17.65 -10.54
N ALA A 227 -9.66 -16.71 -11.38
CA ALA A 227 -10.52 -15.59 -11.01
C ALA A 227 -12.01 -15.96 -10.82
N THR A 228 -12.38 -17.24 -10.90
CA THR A 228 -13.76 -17.71 -10.64
C THR A 228 -14.12 -17.75 -9.15
N ALA A 229 -13.12 -17.67 -8.26
CA ALA A 229 -13.36 -17.63 -6.82
C ALA A 229 -14.14 -16.37 -6.38
N PRO A 230 -14.98 -16.46 -5.33
CA PRO A 230 -15.69 -15.31 -4.77
C PRO A 230 -14.75 -14.14 -4.44
N GLY A 231 -15.16 -12.90 -4.74
CA GLY A 231 -14.34 -11.69 -4.56
C GLY A 231 -13.43 -11.34 -5.73
N ASN A 232 -13.43 -12.11 -6.82
CA ASN A 232 -12.68 -11.80 -8.05
C ASN A 232 -13.57 -11.38 -9.23
N GLY A 233 -14.83 -11.02 -8.98
CA GLY A 233 -15.81 -10.76 -10.05
C GLY A 233 -15.36 -9.70 -11.07
N ASP A 234 -14.82 -8.58 -10.60
CA ASP A 234 -14.34 -7.52 -11.49
C ASP A 234 -13.01 -7.90 -12.16
N THR A 235 -12.14 -8.64 -11.47
CA THR A 235 -10.92 -9.20 -12.08
C THR A 235 -11.24 -10.17 -13.21
N ALA A 236 -12.27 -11.02 -13.05
CA ALA A 236 -12.70 -11.96 -14.09
C ALA A 236 -13.25 -11.23 -15.33
N LYS A 237 -14.04 -10.17 -15.15
CA LYS A 237 -14.54 -9.33 -16.26
C LYS A 237 -13.39 -8.64 -17.00
N LEU A 238 -12.43 -8.09 -16.26
CA LEU A 238 -11.24 -7.48 -16.87
C LEU A 238 -10.39 -8.48 -17.64
N LEU A 239 -10.22 -9.69 -17.10
CA LEU A 239 -9.49 -10.75 -17.78
C LEU A 239 -10.16 -11.16 -19.09
N ALA A 240 -11.50 -11.26 -19.11
CA ALA A 240 -12.23 -11.50 -20.35
C ALA A 240 -11.96 -10.39 -21.39
N LYS A 241 -12.11 -9.11 -21.01
CA LYS A 241 -11.83 -7.96 -21.88
C LYS A 241 -10.40 -7.97 -22.44
N VAL A 242 -9.41 -8.31 -21.61
CA VAL A 242 -8.00 -8.37 -22.02
C VAL A 242 -7.74 -9.55 -22.94
N VAL A 243 -8.30 -10.72 -22.66
CA VAL A 243 -8.16 -11.91 -23.52
C VAL A 243 -8.76 -11.66 -24.90
N ASP A 244 -9.93 -11.01 -24.98
CA ASP A 244 -10.59 -10.68 -26.25
C ASP A 244 -9.83 -9.59 -27.03
N GLY A 245 -9.06 -8.75 -26.33
CA GLY A 245 -8.24 -7.70 -26.91
C GLY A 245 -6.83 -8.13 -27.34
N VAL A 246 -6.39 -9.37 -27.10
CA VAL A 246 -5.06 -9.82 -27.57
C VAL A 246 -5.07 -9.95 -29.09
N ASP A 247 -4.20 -9.20 -29.75
CA ASP A 247 -3.92 -9.38 -31.17
C ASP A 247 -3.28 -10.76 -31.39
N THR A 248 -3.96 -11.62 -32.13
CA THR A 248 -3.52 -13.00 -32.38
C THR A 248 -2.30 -13.09 -33.29
N ALA A 249 -1.99 -12.04 -34.06
CA ALA A 249 -0.81 -11.99 -34.93
C ALA A 249 0.45 -11.49 -34.21
N THR A 250 0.30 -10.51 -33.30
CA THR A 250 1.44 -9.86 -32.62
C THR A 250 1.57 -10.21 -31.14
N GLY A 251 0.56 -10.82 -30.54
CA GLY A 251 0.52 -11.13 -29.11
C GLY A 251 0.35 -9.92 -28.19
N THR A 252 0.19 -8.73 -28.77
CA THR A 252 0.03 -7.50 -28.00
C THR A 252 -1.40 -7.42 -27.45
N VAL A 253 -1.54 -7.04 -26.17
CA VAL A 253 -2.85 -6.68 -25.62
C VAL A 253 -3.21 -5.33 -26.22
N ARG A 254 -4.30 -5.26 -27.00
CA ARG A 254 -4.84 -4.02 -27.54
C ARG A 254 -5.24 -3.12 -26.37
N GLN A 255 -4.32 -2.22 -26.01
CA GLN A 255 -4.63 -1.05 -25.21
C GLN A 255 -5.65 -0.24 -26.03
N THR A 256 -6.71 0.26 -25.40
CA THR A 256 -7.75 1.03 -26.08
C THR A 256 -7.08 2.15 -26.90
N ALA A 257 -7.46 2.24 -28.17
CA ALA A 257 -6.70 2.88 -29.24
C ALA A 257 -6.67 4.42 -29.19
N GLU A 258 -6.91 5.05 -28.04
CA GLU A 258 -6.93 6.52 -27.90
C GLU A 258 -5.64 7.10 -27.31
N ALA A 259 -4.78 6.29 -26.66
CA ALA A 259 -3.51 6.74 -26.10
C ALA A 259 -2.29 6.59 -27.05
N ALA A 260 -2.42 5.80 -28.13
CA ALA A 260 -1.30 5.52 -29.05
C ALA A 260 -1.07 6.61 -30.11
N GLU A 261 -2.02 7.52 -30.32
CA GLU A 261 -1.86 8.66 -31.23
C GLU A 261 -1.19 9.86 -30.53
N ALA A 262 -1.35 9.99 -29.21
CA ALA A 262 -0.70 11.04 -28.40
C ALA A 262 0.83 10.85 -28.23
N ALA A 263 1.37 9.65 -28.49
CA ALA A 263 2.81 9.37 -28.42
C ALA A 263 3.54 9.49 -29.77
N ARG A 264 2.82 9.74 -30.88
CA ARG A 264 3.43 9.96 -32.21
C ARG A 264 3.61 11.44 -32.55
N ASP A 265 2.99 12.35 -31.80
CA ASP A 265 3.00 13.80 -32.09
C ASP A 265 3.99 14.61 -31.24
N ASP A 266 4.81 13.96 -30.38
CA ASP A 266 5.88 14.63 -29.61
C ASP A 266 7.26 14.06 -29.96
N SER A 267 7.56 13.98 -31.25
CA SER A 267 8.92 13.80 -31.74
C SER A 267 9.40 15.13 -32.33
N PRO A 268 10.34 15.86 -31.68
CA PRO A 268 10.90 17.05 -32.28
C PRO A 268 11.67 16.66 -33.54
N ALA A 269 11.27 17.25 -34.66
CA ALA A 269 11.94 17.16 -35.94
C ALA A 269 13.44 17.44 -35.77
N ALA A 270 14.27 16.53 -36.29
CA ALA A 270 15.71 16.73 -36.40
C ALA A 270 16.00 17.94 -37.32
N PRO A 271 16.94 18.84 -36.97
CA PRO A 271 17.36 19.91 -37.87
C PRO A 271 18.16 19.32 -39.04
N GLY A 272 17.77 19.76 -40.24
CA GLY A 272 18.26 19.27 -41.52
C GLY A 272 19.77 19.39 -41.74
N THR A 273 20.24 18.52 -42.62
CA THR A 273 21.58 18.46 -43.20
C THR A 273 22.00 19.80 -43.79
N ARG A 274 23.14 20.31 -43.31
CA ARG A 274 23.79 21.52 -43.79
C ARG A 274 24.60 21.19 -45.06
N THR A 275 24.13 21.61 -46.22
CA THR A 275 24.88 21.63 -47.49
C THR A 275 25.99 22.69 -47.42
N PRO A 276 27.23 22.42 -47.87
CA PRO A 276 28.29 23.43 -47.91
C PRO A 276 28.07 24.42 -49.08
N PRO A 277 28.40 25.72 -48.94
CA PRO A 277 28.30 26.66 -50.05
C PRO A 277 29.46 26.46 -51.03
N GLY A 278 29.09 26.33 -52.30
CA GLY A 278 29.98 26.25 -53.45
C GLY A 278 30.68 27.56 -53.79
N ALA A 279 31.71 27.41 -54.60
CA ALA A 279 32.69 28.39 -55.04
C ALA A 279 32.10 29.70 -55.60
N ILE A 280 32.80 30.79 -55.28
CA ILE A 280 32.69 32.09 -55.94
C ILE A 280 33.27 31.96 -57.35
N PRO A 281 32.57 32.39 -58.42
CA PRO A 281 33.20 32.59 -59.71
C PRO A 281 34.04 33.88 -59.68
N THR A 282 35.34 33.74 -59.92
CA THR A 282 36.23 34.86 -60.25
C THR A 282 35.77 35.45 -61.58
N ASN A 283 35.21 36.66 -61.55
CA ASN A 283 35.06 37.47 -62.75
C ASN A 283 36.21 38.49 -62.74
N ASP A 284 37.18 38.25 -63.62
CA ASP A 284 38.10 39.25 -64.13
C ASP A 284 37.26 40.29 -64.90
N ASP A 285 37.21 41.53 -64.43
CA ASP A 285 36.92 42.69 -65.27
C ASP A 285 37.38 43.98 -64.57
N ASP A 286 38.36 44.60 -65.20
CA ASP A 286 38.58 46.03 -65.41
C ASP A 286 38.96 46.99 -64.25
N GLN A 287 40.26 47.33 -64.29
CA GLN A 287 40.81 48.68 -64.58
C GLN A 287 40.92 49.78 -63.50
N LEU A 288 42.16 50.32 -63.50
CA LEU A 288 42.71 51.59 -62.99
C LEU A 288 43.26 51.62 -61.55
#